data_AF-A0A1H7C0I4-F1
#
_entry.id   AF-A0A1H7C0I4-F1
#
_cell.length_a   1.000
_cell.length_b   1.000
_cell.length_c   1.000
_cell.angle_alpha   90.00
_cell.angle_beta   90.00
_cell.angle_gamma   90.00
#
_symmetry.space_group_name_H-M   'P 1'
#
loop_
_entity.id
_entity.type
_entity.pdbx_description
1 polymer ?
#
loop_
_entity_poly.entity_id
_entity_poly.type
_entity_poly.pdbx_seq_one_letter_code
_entity_poly.pdbx_strand_id
1 'polypeptide(L)'
;MTSLQLLSERSATAQAPQASVHSLYTSLLRTPAEVSQDAVRGFLNQQLDQAKGLPCNLPDDLDALPDWVSENSRSVAERYGQYLDDRRAGKGRSFFTNKAHALYFLQHVAPSKLVDGAWLYGTVKHADDWRYHGLIRTYLEELGDGDPAMNHVLLYRNLLIENDCAADATLADELYLQGTIQLALGQLSDEFLPEVIGYNLGYEQLPLHLLITSFELSELGIDPYYFTLHVTIDNASTGHAHKAVQAVLDLLPTDESRSTFLERLRAGYLLNDLGKGSGDVIEAFDLEQEVVAMLEAKSTFGQHMHSDYCRLEGRTVNEWLATPGQSREFLTALENRGWIKRNQDPQDSRFWQLIDGPGSVMFGVFNGYEMQLLRDWIAGEWQAGDPARKANPFRTRFRRKAMAATPAVVPDIKPEVATVQPMEKLIALIAPDSHPTPDGLAATRTFAQQLSHGSLTR
;
A
#
# COMPACT_ATOMS: atom_id res chain seq x y z
N MET A 1 17.73 -4.48 -68.69
CA MET A 1 18.52 -3.71 -67.70
C MET A 1 17.54 -2.94 -66.86
N THR A 2 17.13 -3.53 -65.73
CA THR A 2 16.06 -3.02 -64.88
C THR A 2 16.73 -2.40 -63.66
N SER A 3 16.53 -1.10 -63.48
CA SER A 3 17.15 -0.28 -62.44
C SER A 3 16.68 -0.75 -61.05
N LEU A 4 17.64 -1.13 -60.21
CA LEU A 4 17.46 -1.36 -58.78
C LEU A 4 17.27 0.00 -58.08
N GLN A 5 16.06 0.31 -57.66
CA GLN A 5 15.80 1.40 -56.72
C GLN A 5 16.10 0.89 -55.31
N LEU A 6 17.10 1.50 -54.67
CA LEU A 6 17.38 1.38 -53.24
C LEU A 6 16.18 1.96 -52.46
N LEU A 7 15.48 1.10 -51.74
CA LEU A 7 14.53 1.52 -50.70
C LEU A 7 15.32 2.23 -49.61
N SER A 8 15.07 3.53 -49.47
CA SER A 8 15.55 4.33 -48.35
C SER A 8 14.94 3.76 -47.07
N GLU A 9 15.78 3.18 -46.21
CA GLU A 9 15.43 2.86 -44.83
C GLU A 9 15.02 4.18 -44.16
N ARG A 10 13.71 4.39 -44.01
CA ARG A 10 13.20 5.34 -43.05
C ARG A 10 13.67 4.86 -41.70
N SER A 11 14.69 5.53 -41.17
CA SER A 11 15.09 5.44 -39.78
C SER A 11 13.84 5.67 -38.94
N ALA A 12 13.26 4.55 -38.46
CA ALA A 12 12.26 4.61 -37.43
C ALA A 12 13.00 5.16 -36.22
N THR A 13 12.83 6.46 -35.94
CA THR A 13 13.04 6.98 -34.59
C THR A 13 12.08 6.21 -33.70
N ALA A 14 12.53 5.06 -33.20
CA ALA A 14 11.92 4.40 -32.07
C ALA A 14 11.97 5.43 -30.95
N GLN A 15 10.84 6.12 -30.74
CA GLN A 15 10.57 6.80 -29.49
C GLN A 15 10.82 5.74 -28.43
N ALA A 16 11.84 5.97 -27.59
CA ALA A 16 12.05 5.12 -26.43
C ALA A 16 10.70 5.00 -25.72
N PRO A 17 10.23 3.78 -25.41
CA PRO A 17 8.96 3.62 -24.72
C PRO A 17 9.00 4.50 -23.47
N GLN A 18 8.01 5.38 -23.32
CA GLN A 18 7.87 6.21 -22.13
C GLN A 18 7.91 5.26 -20.93
N ALA A 19 8.87 5.46 -20.02
CA ALA A 19 9.07 4.57 -18.88
C ALA A 19 7.78 4.51 -18.07
N SER A 20 7.30 3.30 -17.75
CA SER A 20 6.07 3.12 -16.99
C SER A 20 6.27 3.61 -15.55
N VAL A 21 5.18 3.96 -14.86
CA VAL A 21 5.20 4.40 -13.45
C VAL A 21 5.82 3.33 -12.55
N HIS A 22 5.49 2.05 -12.78
CA HIS A 22 6.10 0.90 -12.09
C HIS A 22 7.62 0.82 -12.30
N SER A 23 8.12 1.10 -13.49
CA SER A 23 9.56 1.08 -13.76
C SER A 23 10.29 2.18 -12.97
N LEU A 24 9.73 3.38 -12.92
CA LEU A 24 10.28 4.48 -12.13
C LEU A 24 10.17 4.21 -10.63
N TYR A 25 9.03 3.70 -10.15
CA TYR A 25 8.86 3.23 -8.77
C TYR A 25 9.98 2.27 -8.35
N THR A 26 10.22 1.25 -9.17
CA THR A 26 11.21 0.21 -8.89
C THR A 26 12.62 0.79 -8.85
N SER A 27 12.98 1.64 -9.82
CA SER A 27 14.30 2.26 -9.85
C SER A 27 14.51 3.24 -8.69
N LEU A 28 13.51 4.05 -8.34
CA LEU A 28 13.57 4.95 -7.19
C LEU A 28 13.71 4.19 -5.87
N LEU A 29 13.05 3.04 -5.74
CA LEU A 29 13.12 2.23 -4.53
C LEU A 29 14.44 1.45 -4.43
N ARG A 30 14.92 0.86 -5.54
CA ARG A 30 16.03 -0.12 -5.51
C ARG A 30 17.38 0.46 -5.90
N THR A 31 17.41 1.38 -6.86
CA THR A 31 18.65 1.97 -7.39
C THR A 31 18.52 3.49 -7.55
N PRO A 32 18.12 4.24 -6.48
CA PRO A 32 17.84 5.67 -6.59
C PRO A 32 19.00 6.50 -7.13
N ALA A 33 20.24 6.08 -6.86
CA ALA A 33 21.46 6.74 -7.35
C ALA A 33 21.67 6.63 -8.87
N GLU A 34 21.03 5.66 -9.53
CA GLU A 34 21.10 5.44 -10.98
C GLU A 34 20.00 6.19 -11.74
N VAL A 35 18.98 6.71 -11.02
CA VAL A 35 17.87 7.44 -11.61
C VAL A 35 18.29 8.88 -11.93
N SER A 36 18.08 9.29 -13.17
CA SER A 36 18.32 10.69 -13.59
C SER A 36 17.41 11.65 -12.83
N GLN A 37 17.98 12.63 -12.14
CA GLN A 37 17.21 13.67 -11.46
C GLN A 37 16.28 14.44 -12.42
N ASP A 38 16.68 14.62 -13.68
CA ASP A 38 15.84 15.28 -14.70
C ASP A 38 14.58 14.44 -15.01
N ALA A 39 14.70 13.11 -14.98
CA ALA A 39 13.55 12.22 -15.18
C ALA A 39 12.58 12.31 -13.99
N VAL A 40 13.09 12.34 -12.77
CA VAL A 40 12.28 12.50 -11.55
C VAL A 40 11.59 13.87 -11.51
N ARG A 41 12.32 14.93 -11.86
CA ARG A 41 11.78 16.29 -11.98
C ARG A 41 10.68 16.38 -13.04
N GLY A 42 10.92 15.79 -14.21
CA GLY A 42 9.92 15.71 -15.28
C GLY A 42 8.66 14.97 -14.84
N PHE A 43 8.81 13.85 -14.12
CA PHE A 43 7.70 13.10 -13.56
C PHE A 43 6.90 13.93 -12.53
N LEU A 44 7.55 14.55 -11.54
CA LEU A 44 6.88 15.37 -10.53
C LEU A 44 6.14 16.55 -11.15
N ASN A 45 6.77 17.28 -12.08
CA ASN A 45 6.12 18.39 -12.77
C ASN A 45 4.87 17.94 -13.54
N GLN A 46 4.94 16.77 -14.21
CA GLN A 46 3.79 16.20 -14.89
C GLN A 46 2.65 15.86 -13.91
N GLN A 47 2.96 15.32 -12.73
CA GLN A 47 1.93 15.02 -11.72
C GLN A 47 1.35 16.29 -11.09
N LEU A 48 2.18 17.29 -10.80
CA LEU A 48 1.75 18.59 -10.29
C LEU A 48 0.83 19.30 -11.30
N ASP A 49 1.13 19.21 -12.59
CA ASP A 49 0.28 19.77 -13.65
C ASP A 49 -1.09 19.08 -13.72
N GLN A 50 -1.16 17.77 -13.51
CA GLN A 50 -2.43 17.04 -13.44
C GLN A 50 -3.22 17.39 -12.18
N ALA A 51 -2.53 17.49 -11.04
CA ALA A 51 -3.16 17.76 -9.74
C ALA A 51 -3.82 19.16 -9.67
N LYS A 52 -3.39 20.13 -10.49
CA LYS A 52 -4.02 21.48 -10.58
C LYS A 52 -5.51 21.45 -10.87
N GLY A 53 -6.02 20.39 -11.51
CA GLY A 53 -7.44 20.24 -11.81
C GLY A 53 -8.28 19.71 -10.65
N LEU A 54 -7.66 19.28 -9.56
CA LEU A 54 -8.33 18.66 -8.42
C LEU A 54 -8.94 19.73 -7.48
N PRO A 55 -10.05 19.40 -6.80
CA PRO A 55 -10.65 20.30 -5.82
C PRO A 55 -9.68 20.52 -4.64
N CYS A 56 -9.45 21.78 -4.28
CA CYS A 56 -8.63 22.14 -3.13
C CYS A 56 -9.52 22.66 -2.00
N ASN A 57 -9.44 22.02 -0.83
CA ASN A 57 -10.14 22.45 0.39
C ASN A 57 -9.20 23.10 1.43
N LEU A 58 -7.94 23.38 1.08
CA LEU A 58 -7.03 24.12 1.95
C LEU A 58 -7.49 25.58 2.12
N PRO A 59 -7.41 26.13 3.34
CA PRO A 59 -7.75 27.54 3.59
C PRO A 59 -6.75 28.49 2.96
N ASP A 60 -7.23 29.63 2.43
CA ASP A 60 -6.42 30.72 1.87
C ASP A 60 -5.54 31.41 2.92
N ASP A 61 -6.06 31.48 4.15
CA ASP A 61 -5.31 31.96 5.31
C ASP A 61 -4.66 30.78 6.06
N LEU A 62 -3.33 30.81 6.20
CA LEU A 62 -2.60 29.78 6.93
C LEU A 62 -2.87 29.80 8.44
N ASP A 63 -3.27 30.95 8.98
CA ASP A 63 -3.62 31.06 10.40
C ASP A 63 -4.87 30.22 10.73
N ALA A 64 -5.65 29.84 9.71
CA ALA A 64 -6.80 28.95 9.84
C ALA A 64 -6.45 27.45 9.75
N LEU A 65 -5.20 27.06 9.47
CA LEU A 65 -4.81 25.64 9.36
C LEU A 65 -5.09 24.82 10.63
N PRO A 66 -4.78 25.29 11.86
CA PRO A 66 -5.07 24.50 13.06
C PRO A 66 -6.55 24.19 13.24
N ASP A 67 -7.42 25.17 12.97
CA ASP A 67 -8.87 25.01 13.05
C ASP A 67 -9.39 24.11 11.94
N TRP A 68 -8.85 24.24 10.73
CA TRP A 68 -9.18 23.39 9.58
C TRP A 68 -8.88 21.91 9.85
N VAL A 69 -7.69 21.59 10.39
CA VAL A 69 -7.33 20.22 10.78
C VAL A 69 -8.26 19.69 11.88
N SER A 70 -8.57 20.52 12.87
CA SER A 70 -9.46 20.16 13.98
C SER A 70 -10.89 19.88 13.49
N GLU A 71 -11.39 20.67 12.54
CA GLU A 71 -12.70 20.48 11.91
C GLU A 71 -12.74 19.19 11.08
N ASN A 72 -11.71 18.93 10.27
CA ASN A 72 -11.60 17.70 9.49
C ASN A 72 -11.62 16.46 10.41
N SER A 73 -10.83 16.48 11.49
CA SER A 73 -10.78 15.39 12.47
C SER A 73 -12.15 15.15 13.12
N ARG A 74 -12.88 16.22 13.47
CA ARG A 74 -14.24 16.11 14.02
C ARG A 74 -15.22 15.50 13.01
N SER A 75 -15.20 15.98 11.77
CA SER A 75 -16.05 15.46 10.68
C SER A 75 -15.79 13.98 10.43
N VAL A 76 -14.53 13.54 10.40
CA VAL A 76 -14.17 12.12 10.29
C VAL A 76 -14.70 11.31 11.47
N ALA A 77 -14.55 11.82 12.70
CA ALA A 77 -15.06 11.15 13.90
C ALA A 77 -16.59 11.01 13.90
N GLU A 78 -17.33 12.04 13.47
CA GLU A 78 -18.79 12.02 13.35
C GLU A 78 -19.26 11.00 12.30
N ARG A 79 -18.64 10.99 11.12
CA ARG A 79 -18.93 10.02 10.05
C ARG A 79 -18.64 8.59 10.49
N TYR A 80 -17.54 8.38 11.23
CA TYR A 80 -17.24 7.07 11.80
C TYR A 80 -18.23 6.66 12.90
N GLY A 81 -18.67 7.61 13.73
CA GLY A 81 -19.74 7.39 14.71
C GLY A 81 -21.02 6.90 14.03
N GLN A 82 -21.43 7.54 12.94
CA GLN A 82 -22.57 7.12 12.13
C GLN A 82 -22.39 5.71 11.56
N TYR A 83 -21.19 5.39 11.04
CA TYR A 83 -20.87 4.03 10.60
C TYR A 83 -21.05 3.02 11.73
N LEU A 84 -20.55 3.28 12.94
CA LEU A 84 -20.69 2.36 14.06
C LEU A 84 -22.15 2.16 14.50
N ASP A 85 -22.96 3.21 14.44
CA ASP A 85 -24.39 3.14 14.76
C ASP A 85 -25.16 2.32 13.72
N ASP A 86 -24.82 2.49 12.44
CA ASP A 86 -25.32 1.67 11.34
C ASP A 86 -24.98 0.17 11.54
N ARG A 87 -23.74 -0.14 11.94
CA ARG A 87 -23.30 -1.51 12.26
C ARG A 87 -24.05 -2.07 13.47
N ARG A 88 -24.29 -1.25 14.52
CA ARG A 88 -25.12 -1.64 15.68
C ARG A 88 -26.57 -1.91 15.30
N ALA A 89 -27.11 -1.18 14.32
CA ALA A 89 -28.44 -1.39 13.77
C ALA A 89 -28.53 -2.61 12.83
N GLY A 90 -27.41 -3.30 12.57
CA GLY A 90 -27.37 -4.53 11.77
C GLY A 90 -27.16 -4.32 10.28
N LYS A 91 -26.85 -3.09 9.81
CA LYS A 91 -26.39 -2.88 8.42
C LYS A 91 -25.09 -3.65 8.19
N GLY A 92 -24.85 -4.11 6.96
CA GLY A 92 -23.65 -4.84 6.52
C GLY A 92 -22.36 -4.00 6.54
N ARG A 93 -21.23 -4.63 6.17
CA ARG A 93 -19.95 -3.95 5.96
C ARG A 93 -20.10 -2.93 4.83
N SER A 94 -19.39 -1.82 4.91
CA SER A 94 -19.42 -0.74 3.92
C SER A 94 -18.34 -0.88 2.87
N PHE A 95 -17.18 -1.46 3.21
CA PHE A 95 -16.05 -1.57 2.28
C PHE A 95 -15.91 -2.99 1.75
N PHE A 96 -15.73 -3.97 2.64
CA PHE A 96 -15.38 -5.32 2.21
C PHE A 96 -16.61 -6.23 2.24
N THR A 97 -16.91 -6.86 1.11
CA THR A 97 -18.02 -7.81 0.98
C THR A 97 -17.68 -9.17 1.59
N ASN A 98 -16.44 -9.63 1.45
CA ASN A 98 -15.91 -10.89 1.98
C ASN A 98 -14.40 -10.77 2.28
N LYS A 99 -13.73 -11.87 2.64
CA LYS A 99 -12.32 -11.83 3.01
C LYS A 99 -11.44 -11.66 1.77
N ALA A 100 -11.79 -12.28 0.65
CA ALA A 100 -11.07 -12.10 -0.62
C ALA A 100 -11.03 -10.62 -1.06
N HIS A 101 -12.13 -9.90 -0.91
CA HIS A 101 -12.17 -8.46 -1.18
C HIS A 101 -11.16 -7.69 -0.30
N ALA A 102 -11.12 -7.96 1.01
CA ALA A 102 -10.14 -7.32 1.88
C ALA A 102 -8.69 -7.64 1.46
N LEU A 103 -8.39 -8.89 1.09
CA LEU A 103 -7.05 -9.28 0.62
C LEU A 103 -6.69 -8.61 -0.72
N TYR A 104 -7.64 -8.51 -1.65
CA TYR A 104 -7.49 -7.75 -2.89
C TYR A 104 -7.07 -6.31 -2.60
N PHE A 105 -7.81 -5.64 -1.70
CA PHE A 105 -7.49 -4.28 -1.29
C PHE A 105 -6.06 -4.16 -0.74
N LEU A 106 -5.68 -5.03 0.20
CA LEU A 106 -4.33 -5.03 0.78
C LEU A 106 -3.24 -5.23 -0.28
N GLN A 107 -3.46 -6.12 -1.24
CA GLN A 107 -2.52 -6.33 -2.33
C GLN A 107 -2.42 -5.09 -3.23
N HIS A 108 -3.55 -4.47 -3.58
CA HIS A 108 -3.62 -3.41 -4.58
C HIS A 108 -3.16 -2.04 -4.08
N VAL A 109 -3.26 -1.77 -2.77
CA VAL A 109 -2.68 -0.54 -2.18
C VAL A 109 -1.22 -0.70 -1.75
N ALA A 110 -0.66 -1.92 -1.81
CA ALA A 110 0.68 -2.23 -1.36
C ALA A 110 1.78 -1.32 -1.91
N PRO A 111 1.79 -0.90 -3.20
CA PRO A 111 2.83 0.00 -3.71
C PRO A 111 2.98 1.30 -2.93
N SER A 112 1.88 1.88 -2.44
CA SER A 112 1.93 3.08 -1.60
C SER A 112 2.34 2.75 -0.15
N LYS A 113 1.81 1.66 0.42
CA LYS A 113 2.02 1.30 1.83
C LYS A 113 3.39 0.69 2.12
N LEU A 114 4.07 0.17 1.10
CA LEU A 114 5.43 -0.36 1.20
C LEU A 114 6.53 0.70 1.14
N VAL A 115 6.17 1.97 0.92
CA VAL A 115 7.09 3.12 0.91
C VAL A 115 6.60 4.26 1.81
N ASP A 116 5.76 3.91 2.80
CA ASP A 116 5.19 4.85 3.75
C ASP A 116 6.26 5.73 4.42
N GLY A 117 6.00 7.03 4.51
CA GLY A 117 6.95 8.04 4.98
C GLY A 117 8.02 8.47 3.96
N ALA A 118 8.18 7.82 2.80
CA ALA A 118 9.32 8.06 1.91
C ALA A 118 9.45 9.50 1.40
N TRP A 119 8.35 10.27 1.32
CA TRP A 119 8.38 11.68 0.90
C TRP A 119 9.18 12.58 1.84
N LEU A 120 9.35 12.17 3.10
CA LEU A 120 10.13 12.89 4.11
C LEU A 120 11.61 12.49 4.14
N TYR A 121 12.01 11.45 3.42
CA TYR A 121 13.37 10.91 3.50
C TYR A 121 14.44 12.00 3.28
N GLY A 122 14.27 12.89 2.30
CA GLY A 122 15.26 13.94 2.04
C GLY A 122 15.43 14.95 3.18
N THR A 123 14.43 15.10 4.07
CA THR A 123 14.47 16.05 5.19
C THR A 123 15.52 15.70 6.24
N VAL A 124 15.91 14.43 6.35
CA VAL A 124 16.90 13.95 7.34
C VAL A 124 18.30 14.56 7.14
N LYS A 125 18.58 15.10 5.95
CA LYS A 125 19.82 15.82 5.63
C LYS A 125 19.92 17.17 6.34
N HIS A 126 18.79 17.70 6.82
CA HIS A 126 18.68 19.02 7.46
C HIS A 126 18.51 18.92 8.98
N ALA A 127 19.07 17.87 9.59
CA ALA A 127 18.93 17.62 11.03
C ALA A 127 19.47 18.77 11.92
N ASP A 128 20.38 19.59 11.40
CA ASP A 128 20.92 20.77 12.09
C ASP A 128 19.98 21.98 12.08
N ASP A 129 18.94 21.98 11.23
CA ASP A 129 17.95 23.04 11.15
C ASP A 129 16.68 22.64 11.90
N TRP A 130 16.42 23.35 13.01
CA TRP A 130 15.29 23.08 13.90
C TRP A 130 13.93 23.10 13.18
N ARG A 131 13.81 23.86 12.08
CA ARG A 131 12.57 23.97 11.30
C ARG A 131 12.18 22.64 10.65
N TYR A 132 13.14 21.75 10.41
CA TYR A 132 12.91 20.42 9.84
C TYR A 132 12.60 19.36 10.90
N HIS A 133 12.79 19.66 12.19
CA HIS A 133 12.68 18.64 13.24
C HIS A 133 11.29 18.01 13.30
N GLY A 134 10.21 18.76 13.02
CA GLY A 134 8.86 18.21 12.94
C GLY A 134 8.69 17.18 11.83
N LEU A 135 9.22 17.46 10.63
CA LEU A 135 9.20 16.55 9.48
C LEU A 135 10.07 15.32 9.73
N ILE A 136 11.30 15.52 10.22
CA ILE A 136 12.22 14.42 10.54
C ILE A 136 11.64 13.52 11.63
N ARG A 137 11.03 14.10 12.67
CA ARG A 137 10.40 13.34 13.75
C ARG A 137 9.25 12.49 13.23
N THR A 138 8.43 13.05 12.34
CA THR A 138 7.34 12.32 11.66
C THR A 138 7.92 11.13 10.90
N TYR A 139 8.93 11.35 10.04
CA TYR A 139 9.62 10.27 9.32
C TYR A 139 10.14 9.17 10.25
N LEU A 140 10.84 9.53 11.32
CA LEU A 140 11.37 8.54 12.26
C LEU A 140 10.26 7.75 13.00
N GLU A 141 9.08 8.35 13.23
CA GLU A 141 7.90 7.65 13.78
C GLU A 141 7.34 6.65 12.77
N GLU A 142 7.27 6.98 11.47
CA GLU A 142 6.91 6.03 10.38
C GLU A 142 7.88 4.84 10.32
N LEU A 143 9.15 5.10 10.60
CA LEU A 143 10.21 4.09 10.69
C LEU A 143 10.13 3.27 12.00
N GLY A 144 9.14 3.56 12.86
CA GLY A 144 8.91 2.89 14.14
C GLY A 144 9.92 3.24 15.22
N ASP A 145 10.65 4.36 15.09
CA ASP A 145 11.83 4.67 15.92
C ASP A 145 12.89 3.55 15.92
N GLY A 146 12.88 2.70 14.88
CA GLY A 146 13.70 1.51 14.78
C GLY A 146 13.25 0.33 15.67
N ASP A 147 12.04 0.39 16.22
CA ASP A 147 11.32 -0.78 16.73
C ASP A 147 10.62 -1.50 15.56
N PRO A 148 10.98 -2.76 15.24
CA PRO A 148 10.33 -3.50 14.16
C PRO A 148 8.83 -3.70 14.36
N ALA A 149 8.33 -3.70 15.60
CA ALA A 149 6.91 -3.82 15.89
C ALA A 149 6.12 -2.53 15.64
N MET A 150 6.82 -1.43 15.37
CA MET A 150 6.24 -0.12 15.08
C MET A 150 6.64 0.39 13.70
N ASN A 151 7.51 -0.30 12.96
CA ASN A 151 7.94 0.12 11.62
C ASN A 151 6.83 -0.14 10.59
N HIS A 152 6.34 0.92 9.94
CA HIS A 152 5.14 0.86 9.09
C HIS A 152 5.29 -0.12 7.92
N VAL A 153 6.43 -0.04 7.20
CA VAL A 153 6.72 -0.92 6.06
C VAL A 153 6.87 -2.37 6.51
N LEU A 154 7.51 -2.66 7.65
CA LEU A 154 7.59 -4.03 8.20
C LEU A 154 6.21 -4.56 8.60
N LEU A 155 5.40 -3.75 9.27
CA LEU A 155 4.04 -4.10 9.64
C LEU A 155 3.20 -4.47 8.40
N TYR A 156 3.30 -3.67 7.33
CA TYR A 156 2.58 -3.95 6.10
C TYR A 156 3.10 -5.19 5.37
N ARG A 157 4.42 -5.38 5.29
CA ARG A 157 5.03 -6.59 4.71
C ARG A 157 4.58 -7.85 5.45
N ASN A 158 4.60 -7.81 6.79
CA ASN A 158 4.16 -8.93 7.61
C ASN A 158 2.67 -9.21 7.41
N LEU A 159 1.83 -8.18 7.29
CA LEU A 159 0.41 -8.33 7.00
C LEU A 159 0.16 -9.07 5.68
N LEU A 160 0.91 -8.75 4.62
CA LEU A 160 0.82 -9.45 3.33
C LEU A 160 1.31 -10.91 3.42
N ILE A 161 2.41 -11.15 4.14
CA ILE A 161 3.00 -12.49 4.33
C ILE A 161 2.07 -13.39 5.16
N GLU A 162 1.53 -12.89 6.27
CA GLU A 162 0.65 -13.65 7.16
C GLU A 162 -0.65 -14.09 6.47
N ASN A 163 -1.09 -13.36 5.46
CA ASN A 163 -2.26 -13.70 4.65
C ASN A 163 -1.91 -14.35 3.30
N ASP A 164 -0.62 -14.54 3.01
CA ASP A 164 -0.10 -15.07 1.74
C ASP A 164 -0.78 -14.39 0.53
N CYS A 165 -0.81 -13.05 0.54
CA CYS A 165 -1.52 -12.21 -0.43
C CYS A 165 -0.65 -11.14 -1.10
N ALA A 166 0.68 -11.24 -1.00
CA ALA A 166 1.57 -10.43 -1.83
C ALA A 166 1.30 -10.69 -3.33
N ALA A 167 1.48 -9.67 -4.18
CA ALA A 167 1.25 -9.83 -5.61
C ALA A 167 2.36 -10.68 -6.25
N ASP A 168 1.99 -11.77 -6.93
CA ASP A 168 2.92 -12.63 -7.66
C ASP A 168 3.39 -12.02 -8.99
N ALA A 169 2.64 -11.05 -9.51
CA ALA A 169 2.92 -10.33 -10.74
C ALA A 169 2.87 -8.81 -10.52
N THR A 170 3.44 -8.05 -11.45
CA THR A 170 3.31 -6.59 -11.48
C THR A 170 1.84 -6.18 -11.52
N LEU A 171 1.44 -5.29 -10.62
CA LEU A 171 0.08 -4.73 -10.61
C LEU A 171 -0.12 -3.73 -11.76
N ALA A 172 -1.35 -3.26 -11.95
CA ALA A 172 -1.62 -2.19 -12.91
C ALA A 172 -0.76 -0.94 -12.63
N ASP A 173 -0.18 -0.35 -13.68
CA ASP A 173 0.84 0.72 -13.58
C ASP A 173 0.37 1.93 -12.75
N GLU A 174 -0.91 2.28 -12.88
CA GLU A 174 -1.60 3.35 -12.13
C GLU A 174 -1.61 3.16 -10.60
N LEU A 175 -1.52 1.92 -10.10
CA LEU A 175 -1.48 1.62 -8.66
C LEU A 175 -0.11 1.96 -8.04
N TYR A 176 0.93 2.11 -8.87
CA TYR A 176 2.25 2.55 -8.41
C TYR A 176 2.37 4.08 -8.30
N LEU A 177 1.40 4.85 -8.82
CA LEU A 177 1.51 6.30 -8.92
C LEU A 177 1.79 6.99 -7.59
N GLN A 178 1.00 6.69 -6.56
CA GLN A 178 1.18 7.28 -5.23
C GLN A 178 2.53 6.91 -4.61
N GLY A 179 2.93 5.63 -4.69
CA GLY A 179 4.25 5.21 -4.21
C GLY A 179 5.41 5.89 -4.94
N THR A 180 5.29 6.09 -6.26
CA THR A 180 6.30 6.80 -7.06
C THR A 180 6.38 8.27 -6.69
N ILE A 181 5.24 8.94 -6.43
CA ILE A 181 5.20 10.33 -5.95
C ILE A 181 5.95 10.45 -4.62
N GLN A 182 5.68 9.57 -3.66
CA GLN A 182 6.35 9.58 -2.36
C GLN A 182 7.87 9.45 -2.49
N LEU A 183 8.33 8.47 -3.27
CA LEU A 183 9.76 8.25 -3.51
C LEU A 183 10.41 9.45 -4.25
N ALA A 184 9.74 9.99 -5.26
CA ALA A 184 10.24 11.12 -6.04
C ALA A 184 10.36 12.40 -5.20
N LEU A 185 9.35 12.69 -4.37
CA LEU A 185 9.38 13.78 -3.39
C LEU A 185 10.52 13.62 -2.38
N GLY A 186 10.74 12.39 -1.89
CA GLY A 186 11.84 12.05 -1.00
C GLY A 186 13.23 12.22 -1.64
N GLN A 187 13.36 11.96 -2.94
CA GLN A 187 14.63 12.12 -3.65
C GLN A 187 14.95 13.59 -3.95
N LEU A 188 13.95 14.39 -4.31
CA LEU A 188 14.12 15.80 -4.71
C LEU A 188 13.61 16.78 -3.64
N SER A 189 13.64 16.40 -2.36
CA SER A 189 13.03 17.18 -1.28
C SER A 189 13.56 18.61 -1.17
N ASP A 190 14.85 18.85 -1.46
CA ASP A 190 15.43 20.20 -1.38
C ASP A 190 14.89 21.12 -2.47
N GLU A 191 14.67 20.56 -3.67
CA GLU A 191 14.14 21.31 -4.80
C GLU A 191 12.63 21.50 -4.68
N PHE A 192 11.92 20.48 -4.19
CA PHE A 192 10.46 20.40 -4.07
C PHE A 192 9.95 20.56 -2.62
N LEU A 193 10.69 21.28 -1.77
CA LEU A 193 10.36 21.38 -0.34
C LEU A 193 8.93 21.87 -0.06
N PRO A 194 8.41 22.92 -0.72
CA PRO A 194 7.03 23.34 -0.48
C PRO A 194 6.03 22.23 -0.86
N GLU A 195 6.26 21.52 -1.97
CA GLU A 195 5.41 20.39 -2.38
C GLU A 195 5.50 19.22 -1.39
N VAL A 196 6.68 18.92 -0.84
CA VAL A 196 6.86 17.91 0.22
C VAL A 196 6.04 18.27 1.45
N ILE A 197 6.10 19.54 1.90
CA ILE A 197 5.33 20.03 3.04
C ILE A 197 3.83 19.96 2.77
N GLY A 198 3.41 20.32 1.56
CA GLY A 198 2.02 20.21 1.13
C GLY A 198 1.53 18.77 1.10
N TYR A 199 2.31 17.87 0.52
CA TYR A 199 2.00 16.43 0.49
C TYR A 199 1.85 15.89 1.91
N ASN A 200 2.82 16.20 2.78
CA ASN A 200 2.80 15.84 4.20
C ASN A 200 1.54 16.36 4.91
N LEU A 201 1.16 17.61 4.68
CA LEU A 201 -0.04 18.21 5.30
C LEU A 201 -1.32 17.45 4.94
N GLY A 202 -1.44 16.93 3.72
CA GLY A 202 -2.58 16.13 3.30
C GLY A 202 -2.51 14.68 3.75
N TYR A 203 -1.34 14.05 3.66
CA TYR A 203 -1.16 12.63 3.99
C TYR A 203 -1.39 12.35 5.47
N GLU A 204 -0.92 13.25 6.35
CA GLU A 204 -1.01 13.11 7.80
C GLU A 204 -2.42 13.40 8.37
N GLN A 205 -3.40 13.71 7.52
CA GLN A 205 -4.79 13.82 7.95
C GLN A 205 -5.40 12.43 8.07
N LEU A 206 -5.89 12.06 9.26
CA LEU A 206 -6.57 10.78 9.47
C LEU A 206 -7.80 10.65 8.53
N PRO A 207 -7.76 9.78 7.51
CA PRO A 207 -8.89 9.63 6.60
C PRO A 207 -9.88 8.61 7.14
N LEU A 208 -11.18 8.84 6.89
CA LEU A 208 -12.27 7.97 7.37
C LEU A 208 -12.05 6.50 7.02
N HIS A 209 -11.46 6.23 5.85
CA HIS A 209 -11.32 4.87 5.38
C HIS A 209 -10.45 4.02 6.32
N LEU A 210 -9.39 4.56 6.95
CA LEU A 210 -8.55 3.78 7.87
C LEU A 210 -9.37 3.24 9.05
N LEU A 211 -10.28 4.05 9.60
CA LEU A 211 -11.14 3.66 10.73
C LEU A 211 -12.10 2.52 10.36
N ILE A 212 -12.69 2.59 9.16
CA ILE A 212 -13.62 1.56 8.65
C ILE A 212 -12.82 0.29 8.27
N THR A 213 -11.72 0.44 7.53
CA THR A 213 -10.82 -0.66 7.17
C THR A 213 -10.35 -1.42 8.41
N SER A 214 -9.84 -0.75 9.44
CA SER A 214 -9.44 -1.41 10.70
C SER A 214 -10.57 -2.21 11.35
N PHE A 215 -11.79 -1.65 11.35
CA PHE A 215 -12.95 -2.31 11.92
C PHE A 215 -13.33 -3.58 11.13
N GLU A 216 -13.39 -3.48 9.80
CA GLU A 216 -13.84 -4.56 8.94
C GLU A 216 -12.78 -5.65 8.74
N LEU A 217 -11.49 -5.32 8.72
CA LEU A 217 -10.41 -6.32 8.73
C LEU A 217 -10.48 -7.19 9.99
N SER A 218 -10.73 -6.58 11.14
CA SER A 218 -10.90 -7.31 12.41
C SER A 218 -12.06 -8.32 12.35
N GLU A 219 -13.16 -7.94 11.72
CA GLU A 219 -14.33 -8.81 11.52
C GLU A 219 -14.04 -9.97 10.56
N LEU A 220 -13.19 -9.73 9.57
CA LEU A 220 -12.74 -10.72 8.60
C LEU A 220 -11.59 -11.60 9.09
N GLY A 221 -11.17 -11.43 10.35
CA GLY A 221 -10.06 -12.18 10.94
C GLY A 221 -8.70 -11.84 10.32
N ILE A 222 -8.54 -10.60 9.84
CA ILE A 222 -7.27 -10.03 9.36
C ILE A 222 -6.77 -9.05 10.42
N ASP A 223 -5.46 -9.05 10.68
CA ASP A 223 -4.87 -8.13 11.67
C ASP A 223 -4.97 -6.67 11.17
N PRO A 224 -5.67 -5.78 11.90
CA PRO A 224 -5.85 -4.39 11.49
C PRO A 224 -4.71 -3.47 11.95
N TYR A 225 -3.65 -3.99 12.57
CA TYR A 225 -2.73 -3.19 13.38
C TYR A 225 -2.05 -2.06 12.61
N TYR A 226 -1.58 -2.32 11.38
CA TYR A 226 -1.02 -1.29 10.50
C TYR A 226 -1.95 -0.07 10.34
N PHE A 227 -3.24 -0.31 10.07
CA PHE A 227 -4.24 0.75 9.90
C PHE A 227 -4.63 1.40 11.23
N THR A 228 -4.65 0.62 12.32
CA THR A 228 -5.03 1.11 13.66
C THR A 228 -3.95 2.00 14.27
N LEU A 229 -2.69 1.77 13.91
CA LEU A 229 -1.55 2.57 14.35
C LEU A 229 -1.74 4.06 13.96
N HIS A 230 -2.01 4.31 12.68
CA HIS A 230 -2.32 5.62 12.09
C HIS A 230 -3.46 6.36 12.80
N VAL A 231 -4.50 5.65 13.26
CA VAL A 231 -5.60 6.25 14.05
C VAL A 231 -5.09 6.96 15.31
N THR A 232 -3.99 6.48 15.90
CA THR A 232 -3.42 7.05 17.13
C THR A 232 -2.38 8.12 16.83
N ILE A 233 -1.47 7.86 15.89
CA ILE A 233 -0.32 8.73 15.62
C ILE A 233 -0.70 9.96 14.77
N ASP A 234 -1.71 9.85 13.89
CA ASP A 234 -2.15 10.94 12.98
C ASP A 234 -3.13 11.92 13.66
N ASN A 235 -3.21 11.92 14.99
CA ASN A 235 -4.21 12.72 15.69
C ASN A 235 -3.96 14.24 15.57
N ALA A 236 -5.03 15.02 15.50
CA ALA A 236 -4.98 16.48 15.37
C ALA A 236 -4.46 17.24 16.61
N SER A 237 -4.31 16.57 17.76
CA SER A 237 -3.93 17.25 19.01
C SER A 237 -2.41 17.39 19.14
N THR A 238 -1.69 16.28 19.10
CA THR A 238 -0.22 16.24 19.24
C THR A 238 0.43 15.26 18.27
N GLY A 239 -0.37 14.64 17.41
CA GLY A 239 0.05 13.68 16.41
C GLY A 239 0.60 14.32 15.15
N HIS A 240 0.73 13.53 14.10
CA HIS A 240 1.33 13.94 12.84
C HIS A 240 0.55 15.07 12.15
N ALA A 241 -0.78 15.04 12.17
CA ALA A 241 -1.60 16.13 11.64
C ALA A 241 -1.25 17.50 12.28
N HIS A 242 -0.98 17.52 13.59
CA HIS A 242 -0.53 18.73 14.29
C HIS A 242 0.90 19.13 13.88
N LYS A 243 1.83 18.17 13.85
CA LYS A 243 3.23 18.40 13.44
C LYS A 243 3.31 18.90 12.00
N ALA A 244 2.44 18.43 11.11
CA ALA A 244 2.37 18.85 9.72
C ALA A 244 1.99 20.33 9.60
N VAL A 245 1.01 20.80 10.39
CA VAL A 245 0.68 22.24 10.46
C VAL A 245 1.85 23.05 11.00
N GLN A 246 2.51 22.57 12.06
CA GLN A 246 3.67 23.27 12.62
C GLN A 246 4.82 23.37 11.61
N ALA A 247 5.09 22.31 10.84
CA ALA A 247 6.11 22.32 9.79
C ALA A 247 5.82 23.36 8.70
N VAL A 248 4.55 23.56 8.34
CA VAL A 248 4.15 24.65 7.42
C VAL A 248 4.54 26.00 8.00
N LEU A 249 4.23 26.25 9.27
CA LEU A 249 4.49 27.54 9.94
C LEU A 249 5.99 27.79 10.14
N ASP A 250 6.75 26.77 10.52
CA ASP A 250 8.20 26.87 10.79
C ASP A 250 9.02 27.12 9.52
N LEU A 251 8.59 26.57 8.39
CA LEU A 251 9.27 26.68 7.10
C LEU A 251 8.70 27.79 6.20
N LEU A 252 7.69 28.52 6.65
CA LEU A 252 7.05 29.60 5.90
C LEU A 252 8.04 30.77 5.67
N PRO A 253 8.34 31.15 4.42
CA PRO A 253 9.19 32.29 4.15
C PRO A 253 8.55 33.61 4.61
N THR A 254 9.37 34.53 5.13
CA THR A 254 8.95 35.88 5.53
C THR A 254 9.28 36.96 4.49
N ASP A 255 9.81 36.56 3.34
CA ASP A 255 10.23 37.45 2.25
C ASP A 255 9.28 37.36 1.04
N GLU A 256 9.71 37.92 -0.08
CA GLU A 256 8.96 37.96 -1.34
C GLU A 256 8.68 36.57 -1.96
N SER A 257 9.36 35.50 -1.50
CA SER A 257 9.12 34.13 -1.96
C SER A 257 7.87 33.48 -1.36
N ARG A 258 7.26 34.11 -0.34
CA ARG A 258 6.11 33.55 0.40
C ARG A 258 4.94 33.16 -0.52
N SER A 259 4.59 33.98 -1.52
CA SER A 259 3.47 33.65 -2.42
C SER A 259 3.75 32.40 -3.24
N THR A 260 4.93 32.30 -3.84
CA THR A 260 5.37 31.13 -4.61
C THR A 260 5.44 29.88 -3.74
N PHE A 261 5.89 30.02 -2.49
CA PHE A 261 5.89 28.92 -1.53
C PHE A 261 4.47 28.39 -1.27
N LEU A 262 3.50 29.27 -1.04
CA LEU A 262 2.10 28.88 -0.80
C LEU A 262 1.46 28.20 -2.01
N GLU A 263 1.72 28.71 -3.22
CA GLU A 263 1.25 28.10 -4.46
C GLU A 263 1.77 26.66 -4.62
N ARG A 264 3.07 26.46 -4.37
CA ARG A 264 3.72 25.16 -4.46
C ARG A 264 3.29 24.20 -3.34
N LEU A 265 3.10 24.70 -2.12
CA LEU A 265 2.54 23.94 -1.01
C LEU A 265 1.15 23.40 -1.35
N ARG A 266 0.28 24.24 -1.91
CA ARG A 266 -1.04 23.81 -2.37
C ARG A 266 -0.97 22.78 -3.49
N ALA A 267 -0.04 22.95 -4.43
CA ALA A 267 0.17 21.96 -5.48
C ALA A 267 0.62 20.61 -4.92
N GLY A 268 1.52 20.60 -3.94
CA GLY A 268 1.94 19.40 -3.23
C GLY A 268 0.81 18.74 -2.43
N TYR A 269 -0.04 19.53 -1.79
CA TYR A 269 -1.21 19.02 -1.08
C TYR A 269 -2.15 18.24 -2.00
N LEU A 270 -2.43 18.77 -3.18
CA LEU A 270 -3.32 18.14 -4.17
C LEU A 270 -2.78 16.82 -4.73
N LEU A 271 -1.48 16.54 -4.62
CA LEU A 271 -0.93 15.25 -5.02
C LEU A 271 -1.48 14.07 -4.19
N ASN A 272 -2.01 14.31 -2.99
CA ASN A 272 -2.63 13.26 -2.16
C ASN A 272 -3.87 12.64 -2.82
N ASP A 273 -4.60 13.42 -3.62
CA ASP A 273 -5.83 13.00 -4.28
C ASP A 273 -5.62 12.62 -5.76
N LEU A 274 -4.37 12.52 -6.22
CA LEU A 274 -4.05 12.18 -7.61
C LEU A 274 -4.01 10.65 -7.82
N GLY A 275 -4.69 10.17 -8.86
CA GLY A 275 -4.71 8.74 -9.21
C GLY A 275 -5.78 7.95 -8.46
N LYS A 276 -5.59 6.63 -8.36
CA LYS A 276 -6.52 5.74 -7.66
C LYS A 276 -6.27 5.78 -6.16
N GLY A 277 -7.27 6.25 -5.41
CA GLY A 277 -7.27 6.23 -3.95
C GLY A 277 -7.71 4.89 -3.37
N SER A 278 -7.65 4.76 -2.04
CA SER A 278 -8.09 3.55 -1.34
C SER A 278 -9.57 3.21 -1.62
N GLY A 279 -10.43 4.23 -1.77
CA GLY A 279 -11.84 4.05 -2.13
C GLY A 279 -12.03 3.42 -3.50
N ASP A 280 -11.30 3.90 -4.52
CA ASP A 280 -11.38 3.36 -5.88
C ASP A 280 -10.94 1.89 -5.93
N VAL A 281 -9.92 1.53 -5.15
CA VAL A 281 -9.44 0.14 -5.06
C VAL A 281 -10.48 -0.75 -4.39
N ILE A 282 -11.16 -0.27 -3.34
CA ILE A 282 -12.26 -1.00 -2.69
C ILE A 282 -13.41 -1.21 -3.70
N GLU A 283 -13.80 -0.18 -4.44
CA GLU A 283 -14.92 -0.27 -5.39
C GLU A 283 -14.60 -1.13 -6.62
N ALA A 284 -13.33 -1.28 -6.99
CA ALA A 284 -12.90 -2.03 -8.16
C ALA A 284 -13.02 -3.56 -8.04
N PHE A 285 -13.19 -4.11 -6.83
CA PHE A 285 -13.20 -5.56 -6.63
C PHE A 285 -14.44 -6.24 -7.21
N ASP A 286 -14.22 -7.19 -8.12
CA ASP A 286 -15.23 -8.14 -8.58
C ASP A 286 -14.74 -9.58 -8.37
N LEU A 287 -15.43 -10.32 -7.49
CA LEU A 287 -15.00 -11.65 -7.07
C LEU A 287 -14.89 -12.65 -8.24
N GLU A 288 -15.81 -12.59 -9.20
CA GLU A 288 -15.78 -13.55 -10.32
C GLU A 288 -14.68 -13.21 -11.32
N GLN A 289 -14.49 -11.92 -11.63
CA GLN A 289 -13.38 -11.47 -12.46
C GLN A 289 -12.03 -11.86 -11.84
N GLU A 290 -11.84 -11.68 -10.54
CA GLU A 290 -10.60 -12.07 -9.85
C GLU A 290 -10.35 -13.58 -9.90
N VAL A 291 -11.39 -14.41 -9.69
CA VAL A 291 -11.26 -15.87 -9.82
C VAL A 291 -10.91 -16.28 -11.25
N VAL A 292 -11.55 -15.66 -12.25
CA VAL A 292 -11.28 -15.93 -13.66
C VAL A 292 -9.85 -15.51 -14.02
N ALA A 293 -9.43 -14.30 -13.65
CA ALA A 293 -8.09 -13.79 -13.92
C ALA A 293 -6.99 -14.66 -13.29
N MET A 294 -7.21 -15.08 -12.05
CA MET A 294 -6.32 -16.02 -11.33
C MET A 294 -6.18 -17.35 -12.08
N LEU A 295 -7.29 -17.94 -12.53
CA LEU A 295 -7.26 -19.20 -13.28
C LEU A 295 -6.58 -19.04 -14.65
N GLU A 296 -6.83 -17.94 -15.36
CA GLU A 296 -6.14 -17.62 -16.61
C GLU A 296 -4.62 -17.47 -16.40
N ALA A 297 -4.17 -16.81 -15.32
CA ALA A 297 -2.75 -16.69 -15.02
C ALA A 297 -2.11 -18.09 -14.79
N LYS A 298 -2.78 -18.95 -14.01
CA LYS A 298 -2.31 -20.30 -13.72
C LYS A 298 -2.38 -21.25 -14.91
N SER A 299 -3.31 -21.02 -15.84
CA SER A 299 -3.52 -21.89 -17.01
C SER A 299 -2.25 -22.05 -17.84
N THR A 300 -1.43 -20.99 -17.92
CA THR A 300 -0.11 -20.95 -18.58
C THR A 300 0.76 -22.16 -18.21
N PHE A 301 0.76 -22.55 -16.93
CA PHE A 301 1.53 -23.69 -16.42
C PHE A 301 0.65 -24.94 -16.25
N GLY A 302 -0.61 -24.78 -15.83
CA GLY A 302 -1.53 -25.89 -15.56
C GLY A 302 -1.96 -26.69 -16.79
N GLN A 303 -1.92 -26.09 -17.98
CA GLN A 303 -2.38 -26.69 -19.25
C GLN A 303 -1.63 -27.97 -19.70
N HIS A 304 -0.58 -28.40 -18.97
CA HIS A 304 0.20 -29.59 -19.30
C HIS A 304 0.26 -30.61 -18.15
N MET A 305 -0.50 -30.39 -17.07
CA MET A 305 -0.32 -31.12 -15.80
C MET A 305 -1.38 -32.19 -15.53
N HIS A 306 -2.42 -32.31 -16.37
CA HIS A 306 -3.52 -33.24 -16.15
C HIS A 306 -3.53 -34.40 -17.16
N SER A 307 -3.99 -35.58 -16.72
CA SER A 307 -4.22 -36.72 -17.63
C SER A 307 -5.50 -36.54 -18.46
N ASP A 308 -5.53 -37.11 -19.66
CA ASP A 308 -6.70 -37.03 -20.57
C ASP A 308 -7.93 -37.85 -20.11
N TYR A 309 -7.82 -38.61 -19.02
CA TYR A 309 -8.92 -39.40 -18.47
C TYR A 309 -10.09 -38.56 -17.96
N CYS A 310 -9.81 -37.35 -17.47
CA CYS A 310 -10.85 -36.45 -17.00
C CYS A 310 -11.32 -35.54 -18.14
N ARG A 311 -12.55 -35.76 -18.63
CA ARG A 311 -13.20 -34.90 -19.62
C ARG A 311 -14.44 -34.23 -19.05
N LEU A 312 -14.53 -32.91 -19.28
CA LEU A 312 -15.66 -32.06 -18.95
C LEU A 312 -16.19 -31.46 -20.25
N GLU A 313 -17.47 -31.71 -20.55
CA GLU A 313 -18.12 -31.27 -21.79
C GLU A 313 -17.35 -31.69 -23.07
N GLY A 314 -16.79 -32.90 -23.05
CA GLY A 314 -16.05 -33.46 -24.18
C GLY A 314 -14.57 -33.05 -24.26
N ARG A 315 -14.12 -32.10 -23.44
CA ARG A 315 -12.74 -31.58 -23.44
C ARG A 315 -11.96 -32.03 -22.20
N THR A 316 -10.65 -32.26 -22.33
CA THR A 316 -9.77 -32.51 -21.18
C THR A 316 -9.52 -31.23 -20.39
N VAL A 317 -9.05 -31.35 -19.15
CA VAL A 317 -8.66 -30.18 -18.35
C VAL A 317 -7.54 -29.39 -19.04
N ASN A 318 -6.55 -30.07 -19.62
CA ASN A 318 -5.48 -29.42 -20.40
C ASN A 318 -6.04 -28.65 -21.60
N GLU A 319 -7.01 -29.21 -22.34
CA GLU A 319 -7.66 -28.53 -23.46
C GLU A 319 -8.44 -27.29 -23.02
N TRP A 320 -9.06 -27.32 -21.84
CA TRP A 320 -9.72 -26.15 -21.24
C TRP A 320 -8.70 -25.05 -20.90
N LEU A 321 -7.65 -25.40 -20.16
CA LEU A 321 -6.62 -24.46 -19.71
C LEU A 321 -5.75 -23.91 -20.86
N ALA A 322 -5.59 -24.66 -21.95
CA ALA A 322 -4.77 -24.22 -23.09
C ALA A 322 -5.41 -23.14 -23.96
N THR A 323 -6.71 -22.86 -23.77
CA THR A 323 -7.42 -21.87 -24.59
C THR A 323 -7.65 -20.59 -23.78
N PRO A 324 -6.97 -19.47 -24.10
CA PRO A 324 -7.11 -18.22 -23.35
C PRO A 324 -8.55 -17.70 -23.35
N GLY A 325 -8.97 -17.16 -22.22
CA GLY A 325 -10.28 -16.53 -22.05
C GLY A 325 -11.43 -17.51 -21.87
N GLN A 326 -11.16 -18.80 -21.61
CA GLN A 326 -12.18 -19.82 -21.39
C GLN A 326 -12.33 -20.27 -19.93
N SER A 327 -11.64 -19.62 -18.99
CA SER A 327 -11.72 -20.01 -17.58
C SER A 327 -13.13 -19.86 -17.01
N ARG A 328 -13.94 -18.93 -17.51
CA ARG A 328 -15.34 -18.77 -17.08
C ARG A 328 -16.22 -19.93 -17.52
N GLU A 329 -16.11 -20.35 -18.78
CA GLU A 329 -16.81 -21.52 -19.32
C GLU A 329 -16.32 -22.80 -18.64
N PHE A 330 -15.01 -22.89 -18.32
CA PHE A 330 -14.46 -24.01 -17.58
C PHE A 330 -15.03 -24.12 -16.16
N LEU A 331 -15.13 -23.00 -15.43
CA LEU A 331 -15.80 -22.94 -14.13
C LEU A 331 -17.27 -23.37 -14.24
N THR A 332 -17.97 -22.93 -15.28
CA THR A 332 -19.35 -23.33 -15.56
C THR A 332 -19.45 -24.84 -15.80
N ALA A 333 -18.53 -25.43 -16.57
CA ALA A 333 -18.48 -26.86 -16.80
C ALA A 333 -18.20 -27.67 -15.51
N LEU A 334 -17.36 -27.15 -14.61
CA LEU A 334 -17.11 -27.74 -13.29
C LEU A 334 -18.36 -27.69 -12.39
N GLU A 335 -19.11 -26.58 -12.43
CA GLU A 335 -20.39 -26.45 -11.72
C GLU A 335 -21.46 -27.39 -12.28
N ASN A 336 -21.66 -27.41 -13.61
CA ASN A 336 -22.61 -28.29 -14.28
C ASN A 336 -22.36 -29.78 -13.96
N ARG A 337 -21.08 -30.16 -13.77
CA ARG A 337 -20.69 -31.51 -13.40
C ARG A 337 -20.83 -31.81 -11.90
N GLY A 338 -21.18 -30.81 -11.09
CA GLY A 338 -21.27 -30.90 -9.63
C GLY A 338 -19.93 -31.00 -8.92
N TRP A 339 -18.82 -30.65 -9.60
CA TRP A 339 -17.50 -30.58 -8.96
C TRP A 339 -17.38 -29.33 -8.08
N ILE A 340 -18.01 -28.25 -8.53
CA ILE A 340 -18.20 -27.02 -7.79
C ILE A 340 -19.67 -26.94 -7.42
N LYS A 341 -19.96 -26.66 -6.15
CA LYS A 341 -21.31 -26.43 -5.65
C LYS A 341 -21.37 -25.01 -5.12
N ARG A 342 -21.88 -24.09 -5.94
CA ARG A 342 -22.09 -22.69 -5.57
C ARG A 342 -23.08 -22.54 -4.41
N ASN A 343 -22.88 -21.49 -3.62
CA ASN A 343 -23.78 -21.12 -2.51
C ASN A 343 -23.93 -22.24 -1.46
N GLN A 344 -22.85 -23.00 -1.24
CA GLN A 344 -22.77 -24.11 -0.28
C GLN A 344 -21.42 -24.09 0.43
N ASP A 345 -21.25 -24.97 1.41
CA ASP A 345 -19.95 -25.16 2.06
C ASP A 345 -18.90 -25.55 1.00
N PRO A 346 -17.76 -24.83 0.88
CA PRO A 346 -16.69 -25.22 -0.01
C PRO A 346 -16.27 -26.68 0.14
N GLN A 347 -16.33 -27.23 1.36
CA GLN A 347 -16.01 -28.64 1.62
C GLN A 347 -16.94 -29.62 0.91
N ASP A 348 -18.15 -29.21 0.51
CA ASP A 348 -19.07 -30.04 -0.28
C ASP A 348 -18.71 -30.10 -1.77
N SER A 349 -17.79 -29.24 -2.23
CA SER A 349 -17.30 -29.19 -3.60
C SER A 349 -16.11 -30.14 -3.78
N ARG A 350 -16.23 -31.08 -4.73
CA ARG A 350 -15.12 -31.98 -5.09
C ARG A 350 -13.87 -31.19 -5.50
N PHE A 351 -14.02 -30.10 -6.24
CA PHE A 351 -12.89 -29.27 -6.66
C PHE A 351 -12.11 -28.72 -5.45
N TRP A 352 -12.82 -28.25 -4.41
CA TRP A 352 -12.19 -27.76 -3.18
C TRP A 352 -11.36 -28.84 -2.49
N GLN A 353 -11.89 -30.06 -2.40
CA GLN A 353 -11.18 -31.20 -1.81
C GLN A 353 -9.92 -31.63 -2.59
N LEU A 354 -9.78 -31.23 -3.86
CA LEU A 354 -8.58 -31.48 -4.65
C LEU A 354 -7.44 -30.50 -4.32
N ILE A 355 -7.77 -29.30 -3.82
CA ILE A 355 -6.83 -28.21 -3.57
C ILE A 355 -6.57 -28.00 -2.07
N ASP A 356 -7.55 -28.29 -1.21
CA ASP A 356 -7.50 -28.13 0.24
C ASP A 356 -7.69 -29.45 0.98
N GLY A 357 -6.99 -29.62 2.10
CA GLY A 357 -7.13 -30.75 3.01
C GLY A 357 -6.09 -31.89 2.86
N PRO A 358 -6.09 -32.87 3.79
CA PRO A 358 -5.10 -33.94 3.82
C PRO A 358 -5.15 -34.81 2.55
N GLY A 359 -4.04 -34.90 1.83
CA GLY A 359 -3.93 -35.68 0.61
C GLY A 359 -4.47 -34.99 -0.65
N SER A 360 -4.69 -33.66 -0.59
CA SER A 360 -5.09 -32.88 -1.77
C SER A 360 -4.03 -33.02 -2.87
N VAL A 361 -4.47 -33.44 -4.06
CA VAL A 361 -3.57 -33.75 -5.19
C VAL A 361 -3.03 -32.49 -5.88
N MET A 362 -3.62 -31.34 -5.60
CA MET A 362 -3.21 -30.02 -6.06
C MET A 362 -2.73 -29.14 -4.88
N PHE A 363 -2.23 -29.75 -3.80
CA PHE A 363 -1.63 -29.03 -2.68
C PHE A 363 -0.52 -28.07 -3.15
N GLY A 364 -0.58 -26.81 -2.71
CA GLY A 364 0.42 -25.78 -3.01
C GLY A 364 0.33 -25.17 -4.41
N VAL A 365 -0.71 -25.50 -5.20
CA VAL A 365 -0.94 -24.87 -6.52
C VAL A 365 -1.42 -23.42 -6.38
N PHE A 366 -2.22 -23.15 -5.34
CA PHE A 366 -2.81 -21.84 -5.06
C PHE A 366 -2.20 -21.27 -3.78
N ASN A 367 -1.86 -19.98 -3.81
CA ASN A 367 -1.45 -19.21 -2.63
C ASN A 367 -2.67 -18.88 -1.75
N GLY A 368 -2.44 -18.27 -0.58
CA GLY A 368 -3.50 -17.94 0.38
C GLY A 368 -4.59 -17.02 -0.17
N TYR A 369 -4.23 -15.99 -0.95
CA TYR A 369 -5.21 -15.12 -1.61
C TYR A 369 -6.08 -15.89 -2.61
N GLU A 370 -5.47 -16.71 -3.46
CA GLU A 370 -6.18 -17.48 -4.49
C GLU A 370 -7.08 -18.55 -3.88
N MET A 371 -6.61 -19.20 -2.80
CA MET A 371 -7.43 -20.10 -2.00
C MET A 371 -8.65 -19.37 -1.40
N GLN A 372 -8.47 -18.14 -0.91
CA GLN A 372 -9.55 -17.33 -0.36
C GLN A 372 -10.54 -16.86 -1.44
N LEU A 373 -10.06 -16.51 -2.64
CA LEU A 373 -10.91 -16.21 -3.80
C LEU A 373 -11.81 -17.39 -4.14
N LEU A 374 -11.23 -18.58 -4.31
CA LEU A 374 -11.99 -19.80 -4.59
C LEU A 374 -12.96 -20.13 -3.47
N ARG A 375 -12.57 -19.95 -2.21
CA ARG A 375 -13.41 -20.20 -1.04
C ARG A 375 -14.65 -19.30 -1.06
N ASP A 376 -14.45 -17.99 -1.17
CA ASP A 376 -15.53 -17.01 -1.12
C ASP A 376 -16.41 -17.10 -2.38
N TRP A 377 -15.83 -17.46 -3.52
CA TRP A 377 -16.57 -17.71 -4.75
C TRP A 377 -17.45 -18.95 -4.61
N ILE A 378 -16.92 -20.11 -4.21
CA ILE A 378 -17.73 -21.32 -4.00
C ILE A 378 -18.81 -21.08 -2.94
N ALA A 379 -18.43 -20.47 -1.81
CA ALA A 379 -19.33 -20.16 -0.71
C ALA A 379 -20.48 -19.24 -1.17
N GLY A 380 -20.22 -18.19 -1.97
CA GLY A 380 -21.27 -17.28 -2.42
C GLY A 380 -22.10 -16.72 -1.27
N GLU A 381 -23.40 -16.97 -1.27
CA GLU A 381 -24.31 -16.57 -0.18
C GLU A 381 -24.26 -17.49 1.05
N TRP A 382 -23.64 -18.66 0.92
CA TRP A 382 -23.49 -19.57 2.04
C TRP A 382 -22.59 -18.94 3.09
N GLN A 383 -23.15 -18.87 4.30
CA GLN A 383 -22.41 -18.49 5.47
C GLN A 383 -22.12 -19.76 6.24
N ALA A 384 -20.84 -20.02 6.49
CA ALA A 384 -20.45 -21.02 7.47
C ALA A 384 -21.21 -20.74 8.77
N GLY A 385 -21.73 -21.78 9.41
CA GLY A 385 -22.38 -21.69 10.73
C GLY A 385 -21.42 -21.35 11.88
N ASP A 386 -20.35 -20.60 11.61
CA ASP A 386 -19.10 -20.59 12.38
C ASP A 386 -18.99 -19.37 13.33
N PRO A 387 -18.33 -19.52 14.50
CA PRO A 387 -18.39 -18.60 15.65
C PRO A 387 -17.58 -17.31 15.46
N ALA A 388 -17.08 -16.98 14.27
CA ALA A 388 -16.56 -15.64 13.97
C ALA A 388 -17.65 -14.56 14.16
N ARG A 389 -18.93 -14.93 13.99
CA ARG A 389 -20.08 -14.10 14.40
C ARG A 389 -20.21 -13.92 15.93
N LYS A 390 -19.52 -14.73 16.76
CA LYS A 390 -19.38 -14.52 18.22
C LYS A 390 -18.21 -13.60 18.59
N ALA A 391 -17.26 -13.37 17.68
CA ALA A 391 -16.27 -12.32 17.87
C ALA A 391 -17.00 -11.00 17.66
N ASN A 392 -17.52 -10.44 18.75
CA ASN A 392 -18.08 -9.10 18.73
C ASN A 392 -16.97 -8.16 18.20
N PRO A 393 -17.11 -7.52 17.02
CA PRO A 393 -16.07 -6.65 16.47
C PRO A 393 -15.78 -5.45 17.39
N PHE A 394 -16.73 -5.12 18.28
CA PHE A 394 -16.54 -4.14 19.34
C PHE A 394 -15.71 -4.66 20.54
N ARG A 395 -15.39 -5.96 20.61
CA ARG A 395 -14.57 -6.59 21.68
C ARG A 395 -13.19 -7.06 21.21
N THR A 396 -12.97 -7.27 19.91
CA THR A 396 -11.68 -7.70 19.35
C THR A 396 -10.60 -6.62 19.41
N ARG A 397 -10.98 -5.34 19.59
CA ARG A 397 -10.08 -4.17 19.64
C ARG A 397 -8.94 -4.21 20.68
N PHE A 398 -9.01 -5.08 21.70
CA PHE A 398 -8.07 -5.03 22.84
C PHE A 398 -7.33 -6.36 23.13
N ARG A 399 -7.46 -7.38 22.28
CA ARG A 399 -6.95 -8.73 22.62
C ARG A 399 -5.55 -9.11 22.11
N ARG A 400 -4.79 -8.19 21.55
CA ARG A 400 -3.35 -8.40 21.26
C ARG A 400 -2.47 -7.38 21.99
N LYS A 401 -2.48 -7.43 23.31
CA LYS A 401 -1.29 -7.13 24.13
C LYS A 401 -0.86 -8.47 24.70
N ALA A 402 0.33 -8.94 24.36
CA ALA A 402 0.90 -10.28 24.66
C ALA A 402 0.69 -11.40 23.62
N MET A 403 0.81 -11.10 22.33
CA MET A 403 1.57 -11.95 21.41
C MET A 403 2.22 -10.99 20.42
N ALA A 404 3.27 -10.30 20.87
CA ALA A 404 4.31 -9.94 19.93
C ALA A 404 4.70 -11.30 19.33
N ALA A 405 4.33 -11.53 18.07
CA ALA A 405 5.10 -12.45 17.28
C ALA A 405 6.52 -11.90 17.38
N THR A 406 7.36 -12.52 18.20
CA THR A 406 8.78 -12.63 17.90
C THR A 406 8.81 -12.86 16.40
N PRO A 407 9.28 -11.91 15.56
CA PRO A 407 9.43 -12.20 14.15
C PRO A 407 10.14 -13.54 14.04
N ALA A 408 9.70 -14.39 13.11
CA ALA A 408 10.29 -15.72 12.91
C ALA A 408 11.83 -15.66 12.73
N VAL A 409 12.33 -14.46 12.45
CA VAL A 409 13.72 -14.04 12.66
C VAL A 409 13.71 -12.72 13.44
N VAL A 410 13.81 -12.77 14.77
CA VAL A 410 14.40 -11.63 15.52
C VAL A 410 15.90 -11.72 15.22
N PRO A 411 16.50 -10.76 14.50
CA PRO A 411 17.94 -10.68 14.45
C PRO A 411 18.39 -10.53 15.91
N ASP A 412 19.33 -11.37 16.35
CA ASP A 412 19.97 -11.23 17.65
C ASP A 412 20.74 -9.90 17.63
N ILE A 413 20.06 -8.81 17.98
CA ILE A 413 20.64 -7.47 18.03
C ILE A 413 21.52 -7.44 19.27
N LYS A 414 22.76 -7.91 19.11
CA LYS A 414 23.80 -7.69 20.10
C LYS A 414 23.89 -6.16 20.33
N PRO A 415 24.01 -5.70 21.57
CA PRO A 415 24.29 -4.29 21.84
C PRO A 415 25.68 -4.00 21.26
N GLU A 416 25.70 -3.50 20.04
CA GLU A 416 26.94 -3.07 19.41
C GLU A 416 27.42 -1.83 20.17
N VAL A 417 28.68 -1.85 20.57
CA VAL A 417 29.36 -0.71 21.19
C VAL A 417 29.15 0.49 20.28
N ALA A 418 28.55 1.56 20.81
CA ALA A 418 28.25 2.80 20.10
C ALA A 418 29.52 3.40 19.48
N THR A 419 29.86 2.95 18.28
CA THR A 419 30.75 3.65 17.39
C THR A 419 29.90 4.75 16.76
N VAL A 420 30.35 6.00 16.86
CA VAL A 420 29.70 7.13 16.19
C VAL A 420 29.77 6.83 14.69
N GLN A 421 28.67 6.31 14.13
CA GLN A 421 28.58 6.13 12.69
C GLN A 421 28.45 7.51 12.05
N PRO A 422 29.16 7.79 10.94
CA PRO A 422 29.00 9.03 10.19
C PRO A 422 27.54 9.24 9.80
N MET A 423 27.08 10.50 9.85
CA MET A 423 25.69 10.85 9.57
C MET A 423 25.24 10.36 8.19
N GLU A 424 26.12 10.47 7.18
CA GLU A 424 25.84 10.02 5.81
C GLU A 424 25.53 8.53 5.74
N LYS A 425 26.18 7.73 6.58
CA LYS A 425 25.94 6.28 6.65
C LYS A 425 24.60 5.98 7.33
N LEU A 426 24.24 6.71 8.39
CA LEU A 426 22.93 6.58 9.03
C LEU A 426 21.82 6.95 8.05
N ILE A 427 21.96 8.07 7.35
CA ILE A 427 21.02 8.54 6.33
C ILE A 427 20.81 7.47 5.25
N ALA A 428 21.89 6.88 4.71
CA ALA A 428 21.77 5.82 3.72
C ALA A 428 21.03 4.57 4.24
N LEU A 429 21.22 4.20 5.50
CA LEU A 429 20.59 3.02 6.11
C LEU A 429 19.11 3.24 6.49
N ILE A 430 18.69 4.49 6.67
CA ILE A 430 17.28 4.83 6.91
C ILE A 430 16.51 5.13 5.62
N ALA A 431 17.07 4.88 4.44
CA ALA A 431 16.38 5.05 3.15
C ALA A 431 15.16 4.09 2.99
N PRO A 432 14.20 4.39 2.10
CA PRO A 432 12.94 3.62 1.92
C PRO A 432 13.08 2.10 1.76
N ASP A 433 14.14 1.60 1.12
CA ASP A 433 14.36 0.16 0.94
C ASP A 433 15.12 -0.49 2.10
N SER A 434 15.89 0.32 2.83
CA SER A 434 16.93 -0.11 3.78
C SER A 434 16.48 -0.01 5.24
N HIS A 435 15.63 0.97 5.58
CA HIS A 435 15.14 1.16 6.96
C HIS A 435 14.43 -0.04 7.59
N PRO A 436 13.72 -0.94 6.86
CA PRO A 436 13.09 -2.10 7.48
C PRO A 436 14.07 -3.27 7.73
N THR A 437 15.34 -3.15 7.31
CA THR A 437 16.37 -4.17 7.58
C THR A 437 16.90 -4.08 9.03
N PRO A 438 17.56 -5.12 9.56
CA PRO A 438 18.15 -5.06 10.90
C PRO A 438 19.12 -3.88 11.09
N ASP A 439 19.92 -3.58 10.06
CA ASP A 439 20.87 -2.45 10.06
C ASP A 439 20.11 -1.11 9.99
N GLY A 440 19.05 -1.03 9.17
CA GLY A 440 18.19 0.15 9.09
C GLY A 440 17.46 0.48 10.39
N LEU A 441 16.96 -0.52 11.11
CA LEU A 441 16.34 -0.36 12.43
C LEU A 441 17.36 0.13 13.47
N ALA A 442 18.59 -0.38 13.44
CA ALA A 442 19.67 0.10 14.30
C ALA A 442 20.09 1.55 13.96
N ALA A 443 20.17 1.88 12.66
CA ALA A 443 20.46 3.23 12.18
C ALA A 443 19.38 4.22 12.58
N THR A 444 18.10 3.85 12.46
CA THR A 444 16.95 4.67 12.87
C THR A 444 17.02 5.02 14.35
N ARG A 445 17.27 4.02 15.22
CA ARG A 445 17.45 4.27 16.67
C ARG A 445 18.60 5.22 16.96
N THR A 446 19.73 5.01 16.29
CA THR A 446 20.92 5.86 16.46
C THR A 446 20.66 7.29 16.01
N PHE A 447 20.02 7.48 14.85
CA PHE A 447 19.67 8.78 14.32
C PHE A 447 18.68 9.52 15.26
N ALA A 448 17.62 8.85 15.72
CA ALA A 448 16.65 9.42 16.65
C ALA A 448 17.28 9.84 18.00
N GLN A 449 18.23 9.04 18.50
CA GLN A 449 19.00 9.40 19.70
C GLN A 449 19.89 10.64 19.45
N GLN A 450 20.58 10.73 18.31
CA GLN A 450 21.41 11.89 18.00
C GLN A 450 20.59 13.19 17.88
N LEU A 451 19.42 13.11 17.23
CA LEU A 451 18.49 14.23 17.08
C LEU A 451 17.98 14.74 18.44
N SER A 452 17.58 13.83 19.33
CA SER A 452 17.04 14.20 20.65
C SER A 452 18.08 14.79 21.62
N HIS A 453 19.35 14.41 21.50
CA HIS A 453 20.42 14.89 22.38
C HIS A 453 21.07 16.20 21.92
N GLY A 454 20.68 16.76 20.77
CA GLY A 454 21.31 17.94 20.19
C GLY A 454 22.79 17.73 19.79
N SER A 455 23.25 16.47 19.79
CA SER A 455 24.64 16.09 19.48
C SER A 455 25.01 16.22 18.01
N LEU A 456 24.08 16.68 17.17
CA LEU A 456 24.27 16.92 15.74
C LEU A 456 25.24 18.08 15.45
N THR A 457 25.56 18.89 16.47
CA THR A 457 26.41 20.09 16.36
C THR A 457 27.88 19.90 16.76
N ARG A 458 28.51 18.76 16.46
CA ARG A 458 29.97 18.59 16.69
C ARG A 458 30.78 18.08 15.52
#